data_AF-A0A8T6U2L1-F1
#
_entry.id   AF-A0A8T6U2L1-F1
#
_cell.length_a   1.000
_cell.length_b   1.000
_cell.length_c   1.000
_cell.angle_alpha   90.00
_cell.angle_beta   90.00
_cell.angle_gamma   90.00
#
_symmetry.space_group_name_H-M   'P 1'
#
loop_
_entity.id
_entity.type
_entity.pdbx_description
1 polymer ?
#
loop_
_entity_poly.entity_id
_entity_poly.type
_entity_poly.pdbx_seq_one_letter_code
_entity_poly.pdbx_strand_id
1 'polypeptide(L)'
;MHPNFAQDIAPIEQELNRLRIIIDRTAAFVEMLPNSDFKQVIIGDLQKANEEYTKAVEFANNHRYGLARLHIRLAYEHLKKIENLVKSHPLFKIKFRERLDIRIQQAEEIVQNNQNPEALHMLNRAKFFRQKAYLAFRSDQSFNALEYYRLALF
;
A
#
# COMPACT_ATOMS: atom_id res chain seq x y z
N MET A 1 17.37 -23.59 -29.52
CA MET A 1 17.14 -22.50 -28.56
C MET A 1 16.53 -23.09 -27.31
N HIS A 2 17.35 -23.30 -26.26
CA HIS A 2 16.84 -23.74 -24.96
C HIS A 2 16.25 -22.52 -24.24
N PRO A 3 15.03 -22.60 -23.69
CA PRO A 3 14.56 -21.58 -22.76
C PRO A 3 15.47 -21.60 -21.52
N ASN A 4 15.92 -20.42 -21.13
CA ASN A 4 16.79 -20.21 -19.99
C ASN A 4 15.94 -20.35 -18.71
N PHE A 5 15.79 -21.57 -18.19
CA PHE A 5 15.06 -21.88 -16.94
C PHE A 5 15.73 -21.33 -15.66
N ALA A 6 16.78 -20.50 -15.80
CA ALA A 6 17.57 -19.96 -14.70
C ALA A 6 16.94 -18.74 -14.00
N GLN A 7 15.78 -18.24 -14.47
CA GLN A 7 15.05 -17.13 -13.81
C GLN A 7 14.13 -17.60 -12.67
N ASP A 8 14.08 -18.90 -12.37
CA ASP A 8 12.95 -19.55 -11.70
C ASP A 8 13.15 -19.90 -10.20
N ILE A 9 14.16 -19.35 -9.52
CA ILE A 9 14.47 -19.73 -8.11
C ILE A 9 14.28 -18.57 -7.13
N ALA A 10 13.28 -17.72 -7.35
CA ALA A 10 12.57 -17.17 -6.19
C ALA A 10 11.59 -18.27 -5.72
N PRO A 11 11.62 -18.70 -4.46
CA PRO A 11 10.61 -19.63 -3.95
C PRO A 11 9.25 -18.99 -4.17
N ILE A 12 8.34 -19.69 -4.86
CA ILE A 12 6.97 -19.22 -5.10
C ILE A 12 6.29 -18.73 -3.80
N GLU A 13 6.65 -19.35 -2.67
CA GLU A 13 6.24 -18.96 -1.33
C GLU A 13 6.68 -17.54 -0.95
N GLN A 14 7.89 -17.13 -1.31
CA GLN A 14 8.36 -15.76 -1.08
C GLN A 14 7.58 -14.76 -1.94
N GLU A 15 7.30 -15.11 -3.20
CA GLU A 15 6.48 -14.26 -4.07
C GLU A 15 5.05 -14.11 -3.55
N LEU A 16 4.43 -15.21 -3.11
CA LEU A 16 3.11 -15.23 -2.49
C LEU A 16 3.09 -14.41 -1.19
N ASN A 17 4.09 -14.57 -0.33
CA ASN A 17 4.19 -13.77 0.90
C ASN A 17 4.33 -12.28 0.61
N ARG A 18 5.17 -11.90 -0.37
CA ARG A 18 5.30 -10.50 -0.78
C ARG A 18 4.00 -9.95 -1.34
N LEU A 19 3.33 -10.71 -2.21
CA LEU A 19 2.04 -10.32 -2.79
C LEU A 19 1.00 -10.14 -1.68
N ARG A 20 0.94 -11.05 -0.70
CA ARG A 20 0.02 -10.97 0.43
C ARG A 20 0.22 -9.70 1.25
N ILE A 21 1.47 -9.39 1.60
CA ILE A 21 1.80 -8.15 2.34
C ILE A 21 1.32 -6.91 1.58
N ILE A 22 1.47 -6.89 0.25
CA ILE A 22 1.04 -5.74 -0.56
C ILE A 22 -0.48 -5.64 -0.62
N ILE A 23 -1.18 -6.77 -0.76
CA ILE A 23 -2.65 -6.83 -0.72
C ILE A 23 -3.16 -6.32 0.64
N ASP A 24 -2.60 -6.80 1.75
CA ASP A 24 -3.03 -6.42 3.09
C ASP A 24 -2.79 -4.92 3.36
N ARG A 25 -1.64 -4.39 2.94
CA ARG A 25 -1.35 -2.94 3.00
C ARG A 25 -2.33 -2.13 2.16
N THR A 26 -2.62 -2.61 0.96
CA THR A 26 -3.59 -1.96 0.07
C THR A 26 -4.97 -1.96 0.72
N ALA A 27 -5.41 -3.07 1.29
CA ALA A 27 -6.70 -3.18 1.99
C ALA A 27 -6.83 -2.18 3.15
N ALA A 28 -5.85 -2.13 4.06
CA ALA A 28 -5.82 -1.19 5.16
C ALA A 28 -5.90 0.27 4.68
N PHE A 29 -5.26 0.55 3.54
CA PHE A 29 -5.31 1.85 2.91
C PHE A 29 -6.69 2.18 2.31
N VAL A 30 -7.35 1.22 1.65
CA VAL A 30 -8.71 1.40 1.13
C VAL A 30 -9.71 1.71 2.24
N GLU A 31 -9.56 1.08 3.41
CA GLU A 31 -10.42 1.33 4.57
C GLU A 31 -10.40 2.80 5.03
N MET A 32 -9.23 3.45 4.95
CA MET A 32 -9.06 4.87 5.31
C MET A 32 -9.76 5.83 4.36
N LEU A 33 -10.20 5.35 3.20
CA LEU A 33 -10.88 6.19 2.23
C LEU A 33 -12.28 6.56 2.64
N PRO A 34 -12.69 7.82 2.38
CA PRO A 34 -14.07 8.21 2.55
C PRO A 34 -14.94 7.36 1.61
N ASN A 35 -16.11 6.97 2.11
CA ASN A 35 -17.10 6.26 1.31
C ASN A 35 -17.48 7.13 0.11
N SER A 36 -17.17 6.63 -1.08
CA SER A 36 -17.28 7.34 -2.36
C SER A 36 -17.29 6.30 -3.49
N ASP A 37 -17.78 6.68 -4.66
CA ASP A 37 -17.75 5.82 -5.86
C ASP A 37 -16.31 5.40 -6.19
N PHE A 38 -15.35 6.32 -5.98
CA PHE A 38 -13.94 6.04 -6.12
C PHE A 38 -13.45 4.90 -5.21
N LYS A 39 -13.88 4.89 -3.94
CA LYS A 39 -13.57 3.80 -3.00
C LYS A 39 -14.15 2.47 -3.51
N GLN A 40 -15.36 2.47 -4.06
CA GLN A 40 -15.99 1.25 -4.59
C GLN A 40 -15.24 0.69 -5.80
N VAL A 41 -14.76 1.55 -6.70
CA VAL A 41 -13.91 1.12 -7.83
C VAL A 41 -12.63 0.45 -7.33
N ILE A 42 -11.95 1.05 -6.34
CA ILE A 42 -10.74 0.47 -5.77
C ILE A 42 -11.03 -0.86 -5.06
N ILE A 43 -12.13 -0.96 -4.30
CA ILE A 43 -12.55 -2.21 -3.66
C ILE A 43 -12.73 -3.31 -4.71
N GLY A 44 -13.34 -3.00 -5.85
CA GLY A 44 -13.53 -3.97 -6.93
C GLY A 44 -12.22 -4.52 -7.50
N ASP A 45 -11.20 -3.67 -7.73
CA ASP A 45 -9.88 -4.15 -8.16
C ASP A 45 -9.13 -4.90 -7.05
N LEU A 46 -9.32 -4.51 -5.78
CA LEU A 46 -8.71 -5.21 -4.65
C LEU A 46 -9.31 -6.60 -4.44
N GLN A 47 -10.62 -6.76 -4.67
CA GLN A 47 -11.29 -8.07 -4.66
C GLN A 47 -10.71 -8.96 -5.76
N LYS A 48 -10.56 -8.45 -6.98
CA LYS A 48 -9.93 -9.19 -8.08
C LYS A 48 -8.48 -9.59 -7.76
N ALA A 49 -7.69 -8.70 -7.16
CA ALA A 49 -6.33 -9.04 -6.73
C ALA A 49 -6.31 -10.19 -5.69
N ASN A 50 -7.28 -10.21 -4.76
CA ASN A 50 -7.43 -11.29 -3.77
C ASN A 50 -7.87 -12.61 -4.41
N GLU A 51 -8.77 -12.59 -5.38
CA GLU A 51 -9.19 -13.77 -6.14
C GLU A 51 -8.01 -14.39 -6.88
N GLU A 52 -7.22 -13.56 -7.58
CA GLU A 52 -6.01 -14.01 -8.28
C GLU A 52 -4.94 -14.54 -7.31
N TYR A 53 -4.75 -13.91 -6.14
CA TYR A 53 -3.90 -14.45 -5.08
C TYR A 53 -4.36 -15.83 -4.61
N THR A 54 -5.67 -16.02 -4.41
CA THR A 54 -6.24 -17.28 -3.93
C THR A 54 -6.00 -18.41 -4.94
N LYS A 55 -6.21 -18.13 -6.24
CA LYS A 55 -5.88 -19.05 -7.33
C LYS A 55 -4.38 -19.36 -7.37
N ALA A 56 -3.51 -18.36 -7.17
CA ALA A 56 -2.07 -18.56 -7.15
C ALA A 56 -1.63 -19.53 -6.04
N VAL A 57 -2.20 -19.38 -4.82
CA VAL A 57 -1.96 -20.30 -3.71
C VAL A 57 -2.45 -21.71 -4.04
N GLU A 58 -3.65 -21.85 -4.61
CA GLU A 58 -4.19 -23.14 -5.03
C GLU A 58 -3.28 -23.84 -6.05
N PHE A 59 -2.82 -23.12 -7.09
CA PHE A 59 -1.90 -23.69 -8.08
C PHE A 59 -0.52 -24.02 -7.51
N ALA A 60 -0.01 -23.22 -6.57
CA ALA A 60 1.26 -23.51 -5.91
C ALA A 60 1.18 -24.79 -5.06
N ASN A 61 0.09 -24.96 -4.29
CA ASN A 61 -0.15 -26.17 -3.49
C ASN A 61 -0.28 -27.42 -4.38
N ASN A 62 -0.82 -27.26 -5.59
CA ASN A 62 -0.91 -28.32 -6.60
C ASN A 62 0.38 -28.50 -7.43
N HIS A 63 1.50 -27.88 -7.04
CA HIS A 63 2.79 -27.93 -7.73
C HIS A 63 2.75 -27.41 -9.19
N ARG A 64 1.73 -26.63 -9.54
CA ARG A 64 1.56 -26.00 -10.86
C ARG A 64 2.14 -24.58 -10.86
N TYR A 65 3.45 -24.47 -10.63
CA TYR A 65 4.11 -23.18 -10.39
C TYR A 65 4.00 -22.17 -11.55
N GLY A 66 3.97 -22.64 -12.81
CA GLY A 66 3.77 -21.76 -13.96
C GLY A 66 2.42 -21.03 -13.92
N LEU A 67 1.35 -21.75 -13.53
CA LEU A 67 0.02 -21.16 -13.34
C LEU A 67 -0.02 -20.25 -12.10
N ALA A 68 0.62 -20.67 -11.01
CA ALA A 68 0.74 -19.83 -9.82
C ALA A 68 1.37 -18.46 -10.15
N ARG A 69 2.47 -18.44 -10.91
CA ARG A 69 3.12 -17.19 -11.34
C ARG A 69 2.27 -16.34 -12.27
N LEU A 70 1.48 -16.96 -13.16
CA LEU A 70 0.53 -16.23 -13.99
C LEU A 70 -0.48 -15.48 -13.12
N HIS A 71 -1.06 -16.15 -12.13
CA HIS A 71 -2.03 -15.54 -11.22
C HIS A 71 -1.40 -14.50 -10.29
N ILE A 72 -0.15 -14.69 -9.83
CA ILE A 72 0.62 -13.66 -9.12
C ILE A 72 0.75 -12.39 -9.98
N ARG A 73 1.12 -12.54 -11.26
CA ARG A 73 1.23 -11.41 -12.20
C ARG A 73 -0.11 -10.69 -12.38
N LEU A 74 -1.20 -11.43 -12.57
CA LEU A 74 -2.54 -10.84 -12.71
C LEU A 74 -2.96 -10.07 -11.45
N ALA A 75 -2.67 -10.59 -10.26
CA ALA A 75 -2.90 -9.87 -9.02
C ALA A 75 -2.12 -8.54 -8.97
N TYR A 76 -0.85 -8.54 -9.37
CA TYR A 76 -0.04 -7.31 -9.47
C TYR A 76 -0.58 -6.31 -10.50
N GLU A 77 -1.17 -6.78 -11.60
CA GLU A 77 -1.80 -5.88 -12.59
C GLU A 77 -3.00 -5.14 -12.00
N HIS A 78 -3.82 -5.80 -11.17
CA HIS A 78 -4.90 -5.13 -10.43
C HIS A 78 -4.37 -4.15 -9.39
N LEU A 79 -3.35 -4.52 -8.62
CA LEU A 79 -2.71 -3.63 -7.65
C LEU A 79 -2.12 -2.38 -8.33
N LYS A 80 -1.51 -2.54 -9.51
CA LYS A 80 -1.00 -1.42 -10.32
C LYS A 80 -2.12 -0.51 -10.84
N LYS A 81 -3.28 -1.07 -11.19
CA LYS A 81 -4.47 -0.26 -11.55
C LYS A 81 -4.92 0.60 -10.38
N ILE A 82 -5.00 0.01 -9.17
CA ILE A 82 -5.30 0.76 -7.94
C ILE A 82 -4.29 1.90 -7.75
N GLU A 83 -2.99 1.62 -7.90
CA GLU A 83 -1.95 2.65 -7.79
C GLU A 83 -2.19 3.82 -8.74
N ASN A 84 -2.47 3.52 -10.00
CA ASN A 84 -2.69 4.52 -11.04
C ASN A 84 -3.95 5.34 -10.76
N LEU A 85 -5.03 4.70 -10.29
CA LEU A 85 -6.26 5.39 -9.89
C LEU A 85 -5.98 6.35 -8.73
N VAL A 86 -5.25 5.91 -7.71
CA VAL A 86 -4.87 6.75 -6.57
C VAL A 86 -3.96 7.90 -7.00
N LYS A 87 -2.97 7.63 -7.85
CA LYS A 87 -2.00 8.62 -8.34
C LYS A 87 -2.69 9.72 -9.16
N SER A 88 -3.66 9.35 -9.98
CA SER A 88 -4.40 10.25 -10.87
C SER A 88 -5.54 10.99 -10.17
N HIS A 89 -6.02 10.51 -9.03
CA HIS A 89 -7.17 11.12 -8.35
C HIS A 89 -6.79 12.43 -7.61
N PRO A 90 -7.34 13.60 -8.03
CA PRO A 90 -6.88 14.91 -7.55
C PRO A 90 -7.15 15.13 -6.05
N LEU A 91 -8.25 14.60 -5.52
CA LEU A 91 -8.60 14.73 -4.10
C LEU A 91 -7.73 13.88 -3.18
N PHE A 92 -6.99 12.92 -3.73
CA PHE A 92 -6.24 11.96 -2.93
C PHE A 92 -5.00 12.59 -2.30
N LYS A 93 -4.21 13.28 -3.13
CA LYS A 93 -3.01 14.02 -2.70
C LYS A 93 -3.34 15.12 -1.69
N ILE A 94 -4.50 15.75 -1.86
CA ILE A 94 -4.95 16.86 -1.02
C ILE A 94 -5.45 16.35 0.33
N LYS A 95 -6.39 15.40 0.35
CA LYS A 95 -7.01 14.95 1.61
C LYS A 95 -6.06 14.20 2.56
N PHE A 96 -5.13 13.40 2.04
CA PHE A 96 -4.15 12.73 2.90
C PHE A 96 -3.15 13.70 3.51
N ARG A 97 -2.73 14.71 2.74
CA ARG A 97 -1.88 15.80 3.23
C ARG A 97 -2.60 16.62 4.29
N GLU A 98 -3.83 17.06 4.01
CA GLU A 98 -4.64 17.84 4.96
C GLU A 98 -4.89 17.10 6.27
N ARG A 99 -5.29 15.82 6.21
CA ARG A 99 -5.51 15.01 7.42
C ARG A 99 -4.24 14.84 8.25
N LEU A 100 -3.10 14.63 7.59
CA LEU A 100 -1.83 14.51 8.31
C LEU A 100 -1.40 15.86 8.91
N ASP A 101 -1.58 16.95 8.18
CA ASP A 101 -1.28 18.30 8.66
C ASP A 101 -2.14 18.64 9.90
N ILE A 102 -3.44 18.33 9.89
CA ILE A 102 -4.33 18.49 11.05
C ILE A 102 -3.83 17.67 12.26
N ARG A 103 -3.46 16.40 12.05
CA ARG A 103 -2.96 15.52 13.11
C ARG A 103 -1.64 16.02 13.70
N ILE A 104 -0.73 16.51 12.86
CA ILE A 104 0.53 17.11 13.30
C ILE A 104 0.23 18.37 14.13
N GLN A 105 -0.66 19.24 13.67
CA GLN A 105 -1.05 20.44 14.39
C GLN A 105 -1.66 20.12 15.77
N GLN A 106 -2.57 19.14 15.85
CA GLN A 106 -3.13 18.69 17.12
C GLN A 106 -2.05 18.15 18.07
N ALA A 107 -1.08 17.38 17.54
CA ALA A 107 0.03 16.89 18.34
C ALA A 107 0.98 18.03 18.79
N GLU A 108 1.18 19.06 17.97
CA GLU A 108 1.95 20.26 18.33
C GLU A 108 1.27 21.03 19.47
N GLU A 109 -0.05 21.23 19.40
CA GLU A 109 -0.83 21.90 20.45
C GLU A 109 -0.76 21.11 21.77
N ILE A 110 -0.84 19.78 21.73
CA ILE A 110 -0.72 18.93 22.92
C ILE A 110 0.69 19.05 23.53
N VAL A 111 1.74 19.05 22.72
CA VAL A 111 3.13 19.17 23.20
C VAL A 111 3.43 20.55 23.75
N GLN A 112 2.86 21.61 23.17
CA GLN A 112 3.00 22.97 23.68
C GLN A 112 2.30 23.15 25.03
N ASN A 113 1.12 22.53 25.20
CA ASN A 113 0.31 22.65 26.40
C ASN A 113 0.69 21.65 27.51
N ASN A 114 1.31 20.53 27.15
CA ASN A 114 1.78 19.50 28.06
C ASN A 114 3.17 19.04 27.62
N GLN A 115 4.16 19.15 28.51
CA GLN A 115 5.53 18.65 28.31
C GLN A 115 5.58 17.10 28.34
N ASN A 116 4.65 16.43 27.66
CA ASN A 116 4.60 14.98 27.59
C ASN A 116 5.65 14.48 26.56
N PRO A 117 6.70 13.78 27.00
CA PRO A 117 7.76 13.29 26.11
C PRO A 117 7.25 12.24 25.10
N GLU A 118 6.18 11.51 25.44
CA GLU A 118 5.54 10.56 24.52
C GLU A 118 4.85 11.27 23.36
N ALA A 119 4.15 12.37 23.64
CA ALA A 119 3.52 13.21 22.61
C ALA A 119 4.56 13.83 21.68
N LEU A 120 5.71 14.28 22.22
CA LEU A 120 6.82 14.79 21.42
C LEU A 120 7.42 13.71 20.50
N HIS A 121 7.56 12.48 21.01
CA HIS A 121 8.04 11.36 20.20
C HIS A 121 7.07 11.03 19.05
N MET A 122 5.76 10.95 19.34
CA MET A 122 4.72 10.73 18.32
C MET A 122 4.72 11.84 17.26
N LEU A 123 4.86 13.10 17.68
CA LEU A 123 4.95 14.25 16.77
C LEU A 123 6.16 14.16 15.83
N ASN A 124 7.34 13.86 16.38
CA ASN A 124 8.56 13.71 15.58
C ASN A 124 8.44 12.56 14.58
N ARG A 125 7.83 11.44 14.99
CA ARG A 125 7.55 10.30 14.13
C ARG A 125 6.60 10.67 12.99
N ALA A 126 5.51 11.39 13.27
CA ALA A 126 4.56 11.87 12.25
C ALA A 126 5.22 12.81 11.23
N LYS A 127 6.05 13.76 11.69
CA LYS A 127 6.82 14.68 10.80
C LYS A 127 7.81 13.93 9.91
N PHE A 128 8.52 12.95 10.47
CA PHE A 128 9.46 12.12 9.72
C PHE A 128 8.76 11.37 8.58
N PHE A 129 7.65 10.69 8.89
CA PHE A 129 6.91 9.92 7.88
C PHE A 129 6.21 10.83 6.85
N ARG A 130 5.77 12.03 7.22
CA ARG A 130 5.30 13.04 6.26
C ARG A 130 6.36 13.35 5.20
N GLN A 131 7.60 13.57 5.63
CA GLN A 131 8.70 13.90 4.71
C GLN A 131 9.03 12.71 3.80
N LYS A 132 9.07 11.49 4.35
CA LYS A 132 9.24 10.26 3.58
C LYS A 132 8.11 10.06 2.55
N ALA A 133 6.86 10.30 2.96
CA ALA A 133 5.70 10.23 2.08
C ALA A 133 5.81 11.22 0.91
N TYR A 134 6.18 12.46 1.20
CA TYR A 134 6.39 13.49 0.17
C TYR A 134 7.49 13.09 -0.83
N LEU A 135 8.64 12.59 -0.35
CA LEU A 135 9.72 12.13 -1.21
C LEU A 135 9.31 10.95 -2.08
N ALA A 136 8.63 9.95 -1.51
CA ALA A 136 8.12 8.80 -2.26
C ALA A 136 7.12 9.21 -3.34
N PHE A 137 6.24 10.19 -3.05
CA PHE A 137 5.30 10.73 -4.05
C PHE A 137 6.02 11.41 -5.21
N ARG A 138 7.11 12.16 -4.96
CA ARG A 138 7.90 12.81 -6.02
C ARG A 138 8.70 11.83 -6.86
N SER A 139 9.08 10.69 -6.28
CA SER A 139 9.82 9.62 -6.95
C SER A 139 8.90 8.60 -7.62
N ASP A 140 7.63 8.94 -7.86
CA ASP A 140 6.62 8.06 -8.48
C ASP A 140 6.34 6.74 -7.72
N GLN A 141 6.75 6.64 -6.46
CA GLN A 141 6.48 5.49 -5.59
C GLN A 141 5.20 5.73 -4.78
N SER A 142 4.05 5.72 -5.45
CA SER A 142 2.79 6.14 -4.84
C SER A 142 2.40 5.21 -3.69
N PHE A 143 2.52 3.90 -3.83
CA PHE A 143 2.25 2.98 -2.71
C PHE A 143 3.15 3.19 -1.49
N ASN A 144 4.45 3.43 -1.68
CA ASN A 144 5.36 3.72 -0.57
C ASN A 144 4.97 5.03 0.10
N ALA A 145 4.58 6.04 -0.69
CA ALA A 145 4.16 7.31 -0.17
C ALA A 145 2.91 7.20 0.70
N LEU A 146 1.95 6.38 0.25
CA LEU A 146 0.71 6.10 0.98
C LEU A 146 0.96 5.31 2.25
N GLU A 147 1.88 4.34 2.23
CA GLU A 147 2.28 3.61 3.43
C GLU A 147 2.96 4.53 4.44
N TYR A 148 3.81 5.47 3.99
CA TYR A 148 4.37 6.49 4.88
C TYR A 148 3.29 7.42 5.44
N TYR A 149 2.28 7.80 4.64
CA TYR A 149 1.14 8.55 5.17
C TYR A 149 0.37 7.75 6.24
N ARG A 150 0.19 6.43 6.06
CA ARG A 150 -0.43 5.56 7.06
C ARG A 150 0.39 5.52 8.35
N LEU A 151 1.71 5.30 8.26
CA LEU A 151 2.64 5.28 9.40
C LEU A 151 2.76 6.63 10.11
N ALA A 152 2.43 7.73 9.43
CA ALA A 152 2.39 9.05 10.04
C ALA A 152 1.10 9.28 10.86
N LEU A 153 0.04 8.53 10.57
CA LEU A 153 -1.28 8.65 11.21
C LEU A 153 -1.50 7.66 12.37
N PHE A 154 -0.68 6.61 12.50
CA PHE A 154 -0.76 5.54 13.51
C PHE A 154 0.62 5.17 14.04
#